data_AF-A0AAV7AGN6-F1
#
_entry.id   AF-A0AAV7AGN6-F1
#
_cell.length_a   1.000
_cell.length_b   1.000
_cell.length_c   1.000
_cell.angle_alpha   90.00
_cell.angle_beta   90.00
_cell.angle_gamma   90.00
#
_symmetry.space_group_name_H-M   'P 1'
#
loop_
_entity.id
_entity.type
_entity.pdbx_description
1 polymer ?
#
loop_
_entity_poly.entity_id
_entity_poly.type
_entity_poly.pdbx_seq_one_letter_code
_entity_poly.pdbx_strand_id
1 'polypeptide(L)'
;MPLLIDSRRLDVSLPAARILQTCPELEERARILKSKPPQIVGANGFLYVQQRELAATTPTDSSVSILGSEDATTCHIIVLRHTGSGATCLAHCDGSDSETEAEAIIQAVKSLTKTTEGRLELHIVGGFNDQRQLSMKLSRQLLKVFHKQAEDVHLVTFCVTDINDRKENGIHLPIIYGIAVNVKTGEIFNATFADRQPDEDLRSAYILTGGRVR
;
A
#
# COMPACT_ATOMS: atom_id res chain seq x y z
N MET A 1 10.52 -16.20 -6.39
CA MET A 1 10.53 -16.88 -5.08
C MET A 1 9.75 -15.97 -4.14
N PRO A 2 8.93 -16.48 -3.22
CA PRO A 2 7.78 -15.69 -2.81
C PRO A 2 8.01 -14.91 -1.52
N LEU A 3 7.21 -13.86 -1.34
CA LEU A 3 7.19 -12.87 -0.25
C LEU A 3 8.13 -13.15 0.92
N LEU A 4 9.11 -12.25 1.11
CA LEU A 4 10.22 -12.40 2.05
C LEU A 4 10.11 -11.40 3.20
N ILE A 5 10.54 -11.79 4.39
CA ILE A 5 10.86 -10.89 5.51
C ILE A 5 12.29 -11.22 5.94
N ASP A 6 13.18 -10.24 5.98
CA ASP A 6 14.60 -10.42 6.33
C ASP A 6 15.28 -11.58 5.58
N SER A 7 14.98 -11.66 4.28
CA SER A 7 15.45 -12.70 3.35
C SER A 7 14.99 -14.13 3.69
N ARG A 8 14.00 -14.28 4.58
CA ARG A 8 13.32 -15.54 4.88
C ARG A 8 11.95 -15.55 4.25
N ARG A 9 11.54 -16.71 3.73
CA ARG A 9 10.20 -16.90 3.18
C ARG A 9 9.14 -16.73 4.26
N LEU A 10 8.15 -15.89 3.98
CA LEU A 10 7.00 -15.71 4.85
C LEU A 10 6.06 -16.92 4.77
N ASP A 11 5.61 -17.41 5.93
CA ASP A 11 4.45 -18.29 6.00
C ASP A 11 3.16 -17.45 5.95
N VAL A 12 2.60 -17.30 4.75
CA VAL A 12 1.38 -16.54 4.50
C VAL A 12 0.10 -17.20 5.04
N SER A 13 0.20 -18.37 5.69
CA SER A 13 -0.94 -18.97 6.39
C SER A 13 -1.21 -18.27 7.74
N LEU A 14 -0.18 -17.65 8.32
CA LEU A 14 -0.23 -17.00 9.63
C LEU A 14 -1.14 -15.76 9.64
N PRO A 15 -1.83 -15.48 10.76
CA PRO A 15 -2.51 -14.21 10.98
C PRO A 15 -1.55 -13.01 11.03
N ALA A 16 -2.04 -11.81 10.73
CA ALA A 16 -1.25 -10.57 10.72
C ALA A 16 -0.50 -10.31 12.04
N ALA A 17 -1.21 -10.41 13.18
CA ALA A 17 -0.64 -10.32 14.52
C ALA A 17 0.56 -11.26 14.73
N ARG A 18 0.47 -12.49 14.22
CA ARG A 18 1.52 -13.50 14.39
C ARG A 18 2.74 -13.19 13.53
N ILE A 19 2.53 -12.66 12.31
CA ILE A 19 3.62 -12.22 11.44
C ILE A 19 4.44 -11.13 12.14
N LEU A 20 3.78 -10.13 12.76
CA LEU A 20 4.49 -9.09 13.52
C LEU A 20 5.23 -9.63 14.74
N GLN A 21 4.59 -10.51 15.53
CA GLN A 21 5.24 -11.12 16.71
C GLN A 21 6.52 -11.87 16.36
N THR A 22 6.60 -12.42 15.14
CA THR A 22 7.80 -13.11 14.66
C THR A 22 8.81 -12.19 13.98
N CYS A 23 8.46 -10.92 13.72
CA CYS A 23 9.23 -9.97 12.94
C CYS A 23 9.23 -8.58 13.59
N PRO A 24 10.09 -8.34 14.60
CA PRO A 24 10.14 -7.07 15.35
C PRO A 24 10.35 -5.83 14.48
N GLU A 25 11.06 -5.94 13.36
CA GLU A 25 11.26 -4.82 12.43
C GLU A 25 9.95 -4.32 11.81
N LEU A 26 9.04 -5.24 11.46
CA LEU A 26 7.74 -4.87 10.90
C LEU A 26 6.88 -4.18 11.96
N GLU A 27 6.92 -4.67 13.20
CA GLU A 27 6.20 -4.09 14.32
C GLU A 27 6.69 -2.67 14.59
N GLU A 28 8.01 -2.48 14.62
CA GLU A 28 8.62 -1.17 14.86
C GLU A 28 8.28 -0.17 13.74
N ARG A 29 8.35 -0.58 12.46
CA ARG A 29 7.96 0.28 11.34
C ARG A 29 6.48 0.66 11.39
N ALA A 30 5.60 -0.29 11.71
CA ALA A 30 4.18 0.00 11.89
C ALA A 30 3.94 0.95 13.07
N ARG A 31 4.65 0.77 14.18
CA ARG A 31 4.59 1.65 15.35
C ARG A 31 5.03 3.07 15.01
N ILE A 32 6.17 3.23 14.33
CA ILE A 32 6.69 4.54 13.89
C ILE A 32 5.69 5.23 12.97
N LEU A 33 5.17 4.51 11.96
CA LEU A 33 4.23 5.09 10.99
C LEU A 33 2.95 5.59 11.67
N LYS A 34 2.37 4.81 12.59
CA LYS A 34 1.18 5.19 13.36
C LYS A 34 1.42 6.33 14.35
N SER A 35 2.65 6.46 14.88
CA SER A 35 2.98 7.48 15.87
C SER A 35 3.02 8.90 15.31
N LYS A 36 3.14 9.04 13.98
CA LYS A 36 3.19 10.33 13.30
C LYS A 36 1.77 10.79 12.94
N PRO A 37 1.40 12.05 13.21
CA PRO A 37 0.14 12.59 12.74
C PRO A 37 0.11 12.61 11.20
N PRO A 38 -1.09 12.59 10.59
CA PRO A 38 -1.22 12.72 9.14
C PRO A 38 -0.66 14.07 8.69
N GLN A 39 0.21 14.04 7.68
CA GLN A 39 0.73 15.24 7.04
C GLN A 39 -0.20 15.66 5.90
N ILE A 40 -0.53 16.94 5.83
CA ILE A 40 -1.32 17.49 4.72
C ILE A 40 -0.40 17.57 3.50
N VAL A 41 -0.70 16.79 2.46
CA VAL A 41 0.04 16.84 1.20
C VAL A 41 -0.49 18.02 0.38
N GLY A 42 0.43 18.92 0.01
CA GLY A 42 0.10 20.10 -0.78
C GLY A 42 -0.15 19.78 -2.26
N ALA A 43 -0.73 20.74 -2.99
CA ALA A 43 -1.18 20.53 -4.37
C ALA A 43 -0.03 20.37 -5.41
N ASN A 44 1.22 20.66 -5.05
CA ASN A 44 2.34 20.67 -5.99
C ASN A 44 3.06 19.33 -6.03
N GLY A 45 3.16 18.76 -7.22
CA GLY A 45 4.00 17.60 -7.48
C GLY A 45 3.55 16.31 -6.79
N PHE A 46 2.25 16.21 -6.48
CA PHE A 46 1.62 15.00 -5.99
C PHE A 46 0.68 14.40 -7.05
N LEU A 47 0.46 13.09 -6.96
CA LEU A 47 -0.53 12.37 -7.76
C LEU A 47 -1.40 11.54 -6.81
N TYR A 48 -2.68 11.89 -6.75
CA TYR A 48 -3.67 11.17 -5.96
C TYR A 48 -4.17 9.94 -6.69
N VAL A 49 -4.12 8.79 -6.01
CA VAL A 49 -4.59 7.49 -6.50
C VAL A 49 -5.88 7.15 -5.76
N GLN A 50 -7.00 7.04 -6.49
CA GLN A 50 -8.28 6.65 -5.90
C GLN A 50 -8.34 5.13 -5.68
N GLN A 51 -9.37 4.70 -4.94
CA GLN A 51 -9.71 3.28 -4.80
C GLN A 51 -9.81 2.59 -6.18
N ARG A 52 -9.22 1.40 -6.33
CA ARG A 52 -9.09 0.67 -7.61
C ARG A 52 -8.32 1.41 -8.71
N GLU A 53 -7.42 2.30 -8.34
CA GLU A 53 -6.42 2.82 -9.27
C GLU A 53 -5.02 2.42 -8.82
N LEU A 54 -4.09 2.44 -9.78
CA LEU A 54 -2.67 2.41 -9.51
C LEU A 54 -1.96 3.52 -10.28
N ALA A 55 -0.84 3.99 -9.73
CA ALA A 55 0.07 4.88 -10.42
C ALA A 55 1.51 4.47 -10.14
N ALA A 56 2.35 4.52 -11.17
CA ALA A 56 3.77 4.24 -11.03
C ALA A 56 4.61 5.31 -11.71
N THR A 57 5.72 5.69 -11.07
CA THR A 57 6.68 6.65 -11.61
C THR A 57 8.08 6.38 -11.04
N THR A 58 9.06 7.19 -11.39
CA THR A 58 10.47 7.07 -11.00
C THR A 58 10.99 8.38 -10.41
N PRO A 59 12.14 8.38 -9.72
CA PRO A 59 12.74 9.60 -9.18
C PRO A 59 13.13 10.65 -10.24
N THR A 60 13.19 10.24 -11.51
CA THR A 60 13.54 11.13 -12.63
C THR A 60 12.35 11.90 -13.18
N ASP A 61 11.13 11.61 -12.73
CA ASP A 61 9.93 12.38 -13.08
C ASP A 61 10.01 13.79 -12.48
N SER A 62 9.92 14.81 -13.34
CA SER A 62 9.97 16.21 -12.92
C SER A 62 8.63 16.74 -12.43
N SER A 63 7.54 16.06 -12.75
CA SER A 63 6.16 16.48 -12.49
C SER A 63 5.60 15.83 -11.23
N VAL A 64 5.92 14.57 -10.98
CA VAL A 64 5.41 13.81 -9.83
C VAL A 64 6.54 13.44 -8.88
N SER A 65 6.44 13.92 -7.64
CA SER A 65 7.38 13.63 -6.56
C SER A 65 6.76 12.85 -5.41
N ILE A 66 5.42 12.88 -5.29
CA ILE A 66 4.65 12.20 -4.26
C ILE A 66 3.52 11.41 -4.91
N LEU A 67 3.39 10.13 -4.56
CA LEU A 67 2.18 9.36 -4.81
C LEU A 67 1.41 9.24 -3.50
N GLY A 68 0.08 9.27 -3.54
CA GLY A 68 -0.70 9.17 -2.31
C GLY A 68 -2.12 8.71 -2.51
N SER A 69 -2.70 8.17 -1.44
CA SER A 69 -4.10 7.77 -1.37
C SER A 69 -4.59 7.94 0.06
N GLU A 70 -5.89 8.19 0.23
CA GLU A 70 -6.56 8.17 1.54
C GLU A 70 -7.91 7.42 1.49
N ASP A 71 -8.77 7.62 2.49
CA ASP A 71 -10.06 6.97 2.69
C ASP A 71 -10.04 5.43 2.77
N ALA A 72 -8.88 4.85 3.09
CA ALA A 72 -8.73 3.42 3.29
C ALA A 72 -9.38 2.99 4.62
N THR A 73 -10.66 2.64 4.56
CA THR A 73 -11.40 2.05 5.68
C THR A 73 -11.10 0.55 5.79
N THR A 74 -11.78 -0.29 5.02
CA THR A 74 -11.46 -1.74 4.91
C THR A 74 -10.46 -2.06 3.80
N CYS A 75 -10.22 -1.08 2.91
CA CYS A 75 -9.28 -1.16 1.80
C CYS A 75 -7.82 -1.09 2.27
N HIS A 76 -6.89 -1.38 1.37
CA HIS A 76 -5.45 -1.36 1.64
C HIS A 76 -4.72 -0.56 0.58
N ILE A 77 -3.85 0.34 1.02
CA ILE A 77 -2.92 1.07 0.17
C ILE A 77 -1.62 0.28 0.10
N ILE A 78 -1.22 -0.04 -1.13
CA ILE A 78 -0.03 -0.82 -1.46
C ILE A 78 1.00 0.11 -2.05
N VAL A 79 2.23 0.06 -1.54
CA VAL A 79 3.38 0.66 -2.21
C VAL A 79 4.35 -0.45 -2.56
N LEU A 80 4.72 -0.54 -3.83
CA LEU A 80 5.81 -1.40 -4.30
C LEU A 80 6.91 -0.51 -4.85
N ARG A 81 8.13 -0.67 -4.34
CA ARG A 81 9.29 0.12 -4.77
C ARG A 81 10.46 -0.78 -5.13
N HIS A 82 11.10 -0.52 -6.27
CA HIS A 82 12.38 -1.11 -6.59
C HIS A 82 13.52 -0.23 -6.06
N THR A 83 14.38 -0.76 -5.19
CA THR A 83 15.34 0.06 -4.43
C THR A 83 16.48 0.62 -5.26
N GLY A 84 16.92 -0.06 -6.33
CA GLY A 84 18.04 0.42 -7.15
C GLY A 84 17.65 1.46 -8.18
N SER A 85 16.45 1.35 -8.77
CA SER A 85 15.92 2.33 -9.74
C SER A 85 15.10 3.44 -9.09
N GLY A 86 14.57 3.19 -7.89
CA GLY A 86 13.55 4.02 -7.25
C GLY A 86 12.18 3.96 -7.92
N ALA A 87 11.97 3.09 -8.92
CA ALA A 87 10.66 2.90 -9.53
C ALA A 87 9.64 2.55 -8.45
N THR A 88 8.57 3.32 -8.34
CA THR A 88 7.60 3.24 -7.25
C THR A 88 6.20 3.20 -7.82
N CYS A 89 5.42 2.21 -7.40
CA CYS A 89 4.00 2.10 -7.67
C CYS A 89 3.22 2.25 -6.36
N LEU A 90 2.14 3.03 -6.39
CA LEU A 90 1.13 3.08 -5.34
C LEU A 90 -0.21 2.63 -5.91
N ALA A 91 -0.91 1.74 -5.22
CA ALA A 91 -2.24 1.27 -5.58
C ALA A 91 -3.16 1.24 -4.38
N HIS A 92 -4.46 1.46 -4.60
CA HIS A 92 -5.47 1.37 -3.55
C HIS A 92 -6.40 0.19 -3.81
N CYS A 93 -6.11 -0.94 -3.17
CA CYS A 93 -6.82 -2.20 -3.33
C CYS A 93 -8.03 -2.28 -2.40
N ASP A 94 -9.19 -2.66 -2.95
CA ASP A 94 -10.43 -2.87 -2.16
C ASP A 94 -10.87 -4.34 -2.09
N GLY A 95 -10.11 -5.24 -2.73
CA GLY A 95 -10.38 -6.67 -2.75
C GLY A 95 -11.31 -7.13 -3.87
N SER A 96 -11.60 -6.27 -4.85
CA SER A 96 -12.41 -6.62 -6.03
C SER A 96 -11.72 -7.63 -6.95
N ASP A 97 -10.42 -7.46 -7.23
CA ASP A 97 -9.63 -8.38 -8.06
C ASP A 97 -8.14 -8.37 -7.69
N SER A 98 -7.80 -8.83 -6.49
CA SER A 98 -6.41 -8.71 -5.99
C SER A 98 -5.37 -9.52 -6.76
N GLU A 99 -5.76 -10.56 -7.51
CA GLU A 99 -4.80 -11.28 -8.36
C GLU A 99 -4.35 -10.39 -9.53
N THR A 100 -5.30 -9.83 -10.28
CA THR A 100 -5.01 -8.89 -11.36
C THR A 100 -4.31 -7.63 -10.84
N GLU A 101 -4.73 -7.09 -9.70
CA GLU A 101 -4.10 -5.91 -9.09
C GLU A 101 -2.62 -6.16 -8.73
N ALA A 102 -2.31 -7.30 -8.10
CA ALA A 102 -0.93 -7.62 -7.71
C ALA A 102 -0.02 -7.78 -8.94
N GLU A 103 -0.50 -8.43 -9.99
CA GLU A 103 0.22 -8.55 -11.25
C GLU A 103 0.46 -7.17 -11.88
N ALA A 104 -0.55 -6.32 -11.93
CA ALA A 104 -0.44 -4.97 -12.49
C ALA A 104 0.57 -4.11 -11.71
N ILE A 105 0.57 -4.17 -10.37
CA ILE A 105 1.53 -3.46 -9.51
C ILE A 105 2.97 -3.90 -9.81
N ILE A 106 3.22 -5.22 -9.91
CA ILE A 106 4.55 -5.77 -10.22
C ILE A 106 4.98 -5.33 -11.61
N GLN A 107 4.12 -5.46 -12.63
CA GLN A 107 4.45 -5.06 -14.00
C GLN A 107 4.72 -3.56 -14.12
N ALA A 108 3.97 -2.72 -13.41
CA ALA A 108 4.17 -1.28 -13.41
C ALA A 108 5.58 -0.92 -12.91
N VAL A 109 6.01 -1.48 -11.77
CA VAL A 109 7.37 -1.23 -11.24
C VAL A 109 8.46 -1.83 -12.14
N LYS A 110 8.25 -3.04 -12.68
CA LYS A 110 9.22 -3.70 -13.56
C LYS A 110 9.43 -2.92 -14.86
N SER A 111 8.36 -2.43 -15.48
CA SER A 111 8.44 -1.67 -16.74
C SER A 111 9.28 -0.38 -16.61
N LEU A 112 9.33 0.18 -15.41
CA LEU A 112 10.10 1.38 -15.08
C LEU A 112 11.50 1.08 -14.53
N THR A 113 11.80 -0.18 -14.23
CA THR A 113 13.08 -0.58 -13.63
C THR A 113 14.11 -0.85 -14.72
N LYS A 114 15.15 -0.01 -14.77
CA LYS A 114 16.21 -0.05 -15.79
C LYS A 114 17.54 -0.61 -15.29
N THR A 115 17.55 -1.20 -14.11
CA THR A 115 18.76 -1.76 -13.47
C THR A 115 18.44 -3.13 -12.88
N THR A 116 19.45 -3.99 -12.82
CA THR A 116 19.40 -5.28 -12.14
C THR A 116 19.83 -5.20 -10.69
N GLU A 117 20.38 -4.07 -10.25
CA GLU A 117 20.75 -3.82 -8.85
C GLU A 117 19.55 -3.41 -8.02
N GLY A 118 19.47 -3.88 -6.78
CA GLY A 118 18.38 -3.58 -5.85
C GLY A 118 17.40 -4.75 -5.68
N ARG A 119 16.25 -4.46 -5.07
CA ARG A 119 15.19 -5.43 -4.79
C ARG A 119 13.82 -4.76 -4.79
N LEU A 120 12.76 -5.56 -4.84
CA LEU A 120 11.39 -5.09 -4.66
C LEU A 120 11.04 -5.06 -3.17
N GLU A 121 10.61 -3.90 -2.69
CA GLU A 121 10.12 -3.68 -1.34
C GLU A 121 8.62 -3.35 -1.37
N LEU A 122 7.85 -4.09 -0.57
CA LEU A 122 6.41 -4.04 -0.48
C LEU A 122 5.98 -3.46 0.88
N HIS A 123 5.04 -2.53 0.82
CA HIS A 123 4.44 -1.88 1.96
C HIS A 123 2.92 -1.99 1.84
N ILE A 124 2.28 -2.47 2.91
CA ILE A 124 0.84 -2.68 2.95
C ILE A 124 0.31 -1.96 4.20
N VAL A 125 -0.60 -1.00 3.99
CA VAL A 125 -1.20 -0.20 5.06
C VAL A 125 -2.70 -0.07 4.82
N GLY A 126 -3.52 -0.25 5.85
CA GLY A 126 -4.96 -0.06 5.76
C GLY A 126 -5.77 -1.15 6.46
N GLY A 127 -7.09 -1.08 6.35
CA GLY A 127 -7.97 -1.97 7.10
C GLY A 127 -7.97 -1.68 8.60
N PHE A 128 -8.91 -2.28 9.31
CA PHE A 128 -9.02 -2.27 10.77
C PHE A 128 -9.76 -3.51 11.25
N ASN A 129 -10.10 -3.60 12.55
CA ASN A 129 -10.93 -4.71 13.06
C ASN A 129 -12.41 -4.48 12.74
N ASP A 130 -12.77 -4.55 11.46
CA ASP A 130 -14.14 -4.37 11.01
C ASP A 130 -15.03 -5.60 11.29
N GLN A 131 -16.31 -5.34 11.61
CA GLN A 131 -17.26 -6.40 11.98
C GLN A 131 -17.50 -7.43 10.86
N ARG A 132 -17.32 -7.02 9.60
CA ARG A 132 -17.53 -7.88 8.42
C ARG A 132 -16.29 -8.70 8.05
N GLN A 133 -15.18 -8.51 8.77
CA GLN A 133 -13.92 -9.19 8.53
C GLN A 133 -13.36 -8.95 7.11
N LEU A 134 -13.74 -7.84 6.48
CA LEU A 134 -13.31 -7.48 5.12
C LEU A 134 -11.82 -7.16 5.09
N SER A 135 -11.35 -6.39 6.08
CA SER A 135 -9.94 -6.02 6.21
C SER A 135 -9.07 -7.26 6.38
N MET A 136 -9.44 -8.17 7.30
CA MET A 136 -8.70 -9.42 7.51
C MET A 136 -8.68 -10.31 6.26
N LYS A 137 -9.81 -10.40 5.55
CA LYS A 137 -9.90 -11.16 4.29
C LYS A 137 -8.95 -10.57 3.25
N LEU A 138 -8.95 -9.24 3.09
CA LEU A 138 -8.10 -8.55 2.12
C LEU A 138 -6.61 -8.66 2.48
N SER A 139 -6.22 -8.48 3.74
CA SER A 139 -4.84 -8.69 4.20
C SER A 139 -4.32 -10.08 3.81
N ARG A 140 -5.12 -11.12 4.09
CA ARG A 140 -4.76 -12.52 3.76
C ARG A 140 -4.69 -12.76 2.26
N GLN A 141 -5.60 -12.15 1.49
CA GLN A 141 -5.63 -12.26 0.04
C GLN A 141 -4.38 -11.61 -0.56
N LEU A 142 -4.04 -10.38 -0.16
CA LEU A 142 -2.86 -9.65 -0.61
C LEU A 142 -1.56 -10.40 -0.32
N LEU A 143 -1.37 -10.90 0.91
CA LEU A 143 -0.21 -11.71 1.24
C LEU A 143 -0.08 -12.94 0.33
N LYS A 144 -1.20 -13.64 0.07
CA LYS A 144 -1.20 -14.82 -0.79
C LYS A 144 -0.87 -14.48 -2.25
N VAL A 145 -1.45 -13.42 -2.81
CA VAL A 145 -1.23 -13.08 -4.24
C VAL A 145 0.20 -12.56 -4.47
N PHE A 146 0.75 -11.77 -3.55
CA PHE A 146 2.17 -11.37 -3.64
C PHE A 146 3.12 -12.56 -3.42
N HIS A 147 2.74 -13.52 -2.58
CA HIS A 147 3.48 -14.78 -2.41
C HIS A 147 3.35 -15.74 -3.61
N LYS A 148 2.49 -15.49 -4.58
CA LYS A 148 2.43 -16.28 -5.82
C LYS A 148 3.29 -15.68 -6.94
N GLN A 149 3.76 -14.44 -6.80
CA GLN A 149 4.52 -13.76 -7.84
C GLN A 149 5.87 -14.45 -8.10
N ALA A 150 6.36 -14.31 -9.34
CA ALA A 150 7.61 -14.93 -9.76
C ALA A 150 8.81 -14.24 -9.10
N GLU A 151 8.70 -12.93 -8.90
CA GLU A 151 9.71 -12.04 -8.35
C GLU A 151 9.85 -12.17 -6.83
N ASP A 152 11.07 -11.91 -6.36
CA ASP A 152 11.36 -11.84 -4.93
C ASP A 152 10.91 -10.47 -4.40
N VAL A 153 9.84 -10.50 -3.62
CA VAL A 153 9.23 -9.32 -3.02
C VAL A 153 9.52 -9.32 -1.52
N HIS A 154 10.08 -8.24 -0.99
CA HIS A 154 10.39 -8.11 0.43
C HIS A 154 9.30 -7.28 1.13
N LEU A 155 8.59 -7.88 2.08
CA LEU A 155 7.63 -7.16 2.92
C LEU A 155 8.41 -6.29 3.92
N VAL A 156 8.27 -4.97 3.80
CA VAL A 156 9.01 -3.98 4.58
C VAL A 156 8.12 -3.24 5.55
N THR A 157 6.86 -2.97 5.20
CA THR A 157 5.88 -2.38 6.12
C THR A 157 4.58 -3.15 6.06
N PHE A 158 4.07 -3.53 7.22
CA PHE A 158 2.82 -4.26 7.34
C PHE A 158 2.01 -3.70 8.51
N CYS A 159 1.15 -2.72 8.22
CA CYS A 159 0.35 -2.02 9.20
C CYS A 159 -1.13 -2.15 8.83
N VAL A 160 -1.70 -3.32 9.13
CA VAL A 160 -3.04 -3.71 8.65
C VAL A 160 -3.94 -4.26 9.75
N THR A 161 -5.26 -4.27 9.53
CA THR A 161 -6.25 -4.93 10.40
C THR A 161 -6.06 -4.54 11.87
N ASP A 162 -5.70 -5.48 12.75
CA ASP A 162 -5.55 -5.28 14.19
C ASP A 162 -4.41 -4.32 14.54
N ILE A 163 -3.40 -4.25 13.67
CA ILE A 163 -2.25 -3.38 13.83
C ILE A 163 -2.65 -1.93 13.55
N ASN A 164 -3.56 -1.72 12.60
CA ASN A 164 -4.08 -0.41 12.22
C ASN A 164 -5.40 -0.08 12.92
N ASP A 165 -5.78 -0.79 13.98
CA ASP A 165 -7.06 -0.61 14.67
C ASP A 165 -6.95 0.25 15.92
N ARG A 166 -7.90 1.16 16.11
CA ARG A 166 -8.17 1.82 17.39
C ARG A 166 -9.63 1.65 17.78
N LYS A 167 -9.89 1.69 19.07
CA LYS A 167 -11.24 1.57 19.62
C LYS A 167 -11.64 2.85 20.33
N GLU A 168 -12.69 3.49 19.84
CA GLU A 168 -13.26 4.72 20.40
C GLU A 168 -14.72 4.45 20.77
N ASN A 169 -15.09 4.62 22.04
CA ASN A 169 -16.46 4.38 22.53
C ASN A 169 -17.05 3.02 22.14
N GLY A 170 -16.22 1.97 22.12
CA GLY A 170 -16.65 0.64 21.72
C GLY A 170 -16.63 0.37 20.22
N ILE A 171 -16.40 1.39 19.39
CA ILE A 171 -16.38 1.33 17.93
C ILE A 171 -14.95 1.20 17.45
N HIS A 172 -14.72 0.23 16.56
CA HIS A 172 -13.43 -0.01 15.92
C HIS A 172 -13.29 0.92 14.70
N LEU A 173 -12.11 1.55 14.56
CA LEU A 173 -11.78 2.51 13.50
C LEU A 173 -10.32 2.31 13.05
N PRO A 174 -9.98 2.57 11.78
CA PRO A 174 -8.59 2.57 11.36
C PRO A 174 -7.81 3.74 11.97
N ILE A 175 -6.54 3.50 12.32
CA ILE A 175 -5.61 4.52 12.79
C ILE A 175 -5.17 5.38 11.60
N ILE A 176 -4.67 4.73 10.55
CA ILE A 176 -4.21 5.34 9.31
C ILE A 176 -5.28 5.13 8.24
N TYR A 177 -5.78 6.24 7.69
CA TYR A 177 -6.72 6.26 6.56
C TYR A 177 -6.00 6.53 5.23
N GLY A 178 -4.82 7.16 5.27
CA GLY A 178 -4.08 7.55 4.07
C GLY A 178 -2.59 7.54 4.28
N ILE A 179 -1.87 7.23 3.21
CA ILE A 179 -0.42 7.30 3.16
C ILE A 179 0.03 7.98 1.87
N ALA A 180 1.23 8.54 1.92
CA ALA A 180 1.94 9.03 0.78
C ALA A 180 3.35 8.44 0.75
N VAL A 181 3.92 8.36 -0.46
CA VAL A 181 5.31 7.98 -0.69
C VAL A 181 6.02 9.08 -1.48
N ASN A 182 7.14 9.57 -0.94
CA ASN A 182 8.04 10.43 -1.69
C ASN A 182 8.88 9.56 -2.63
N VAL A 183 8.69 9.71 -3.94
CA VAL A 183 9.31 8.84 -4.95
C VAL A 183 10.83 9.03 -4.99
N LYS A 184 11.34 10.21 -4.63
CA LYS A 184 12.78 10.49 -4.63
C LYS A 184 13.49 9.81 -3.46
N THR A 185 12.92 9.86 -2.27
CA THR A 185 13.54 9.31 -1.05
C THR A 185 13.10 7.88 -0.73
N GLY A 186 11.94 7.47 -1.21
CA GLY A 186 11.27 6.23 -0.79
C GLY A 186 10.57 6.33 0.58
N GLU A 187 10.53 7.51 1.20
CA GLU A 187 9.87 7.69 2.51
C GLU A 187 8.36 7.53 2.38
N ILE A 188 7.78 6.66 3.22
CA ILE A 188 6.34 6.48 3.39
C ILE A 188 5.89 7.16 4.69
N PHE A 189 4.83 7.94 4.62
CA PHE A 189 4.30 8.68 5.76
C PHE A 189 2.77 8.70 5.78
N ASN A 190 2.20 8.82 6.98
CA ASN A 190 0.77 9.05 7.20
C ASN A 190 0.37 10.39 6.57
N ALA A 191 -0.67 10.41 5.74
CA ALA A 191 -1.00 11.55 4.91
C ALA A 191 -2.51 11.80 4.82
N THR A 192 -2.86 13.05 4.57
CA THR A 192 -4.21 13.46 4.14
C THR A 192 -4.12 14.46 2.98
N PHE A 193 -5.16 14.50 2.15
CA PHE A 193 -5.14 15.22 0.88
C PHE A 193 -6.30 16.21 0.82
N ALA A 194 -5.97 17.50 0.71
CA ALA A 194 -6.98 18.55 0.51
C ALA A 194 -7.49 18.61 -0.94
N ASP A 195 -6.69 18.09 -1.87
CA ASP A 195 -6.99 18.06 -3.30
C ASP A 195 -6.80 16.61 -3.81
N ARG A 196 -7.78 16.11 -4.57
CA ARG A 196 -7.85 14.74 -5.12
C ARG A 196 -8.06 14.74 -6.65
N GLN A 197 -7.95 15.91 -7.25
CA GLN A 197 -8.14 16.19 -8.68
C GLN A 197 -7.00 15.63 -9.55
N PRO A 198 -7.13 15.63 -10.89
CA PRO A 198 -8.30 16.01 -11.70
C PRO A 198 -9.39 14.94 -11.75
N ASP A 199 -10.56 15.36 -12.24
CA ASP A 199 -11.69 14.52 -12.63
C ASP A 199 -12.20 13.59 -11.51
N GLU A 200 -12.12 14.05 -10.27
CA GLU A 200 -12.41 13.23 -9.09
C GLU A 200 -13.78 12.53 -9.19
N ASP A 201 -14.81 13.27 -9.58
CA ASP A 201 -16.18 12.76 -9.71
C ASP A 201 -16.30 11.70 -10.82
N LEU A 202 -15.67 11.93 -11.97
CA LEU A 202 -15.71 10.99 -13.10
C LEU A 202 -14.98 9.70 -12.76
N ARG A 203 -13.81 9.80 -12.12
CA ARG A 203 -13.01 8.66 -11.65
C ARG A 203 -13.78 7.87 -10.58
N SER A 204 -14.42 8.58 -9.65
CA SER A 204 -15.29 7.98 -8.63
C SER A 204 -16.50 7.25 -9.24
N ALA A 205 -17.16 7.86 -10.23
CA ALA A 205 -18.30 7.25 -10.94
C ALA A 205 -17.90 5.97 -11.69
N TYR A 206 -16.71 5.93 -12.30
CA TYR A 206 -16.18 4.72 -12.94
C TYR A 206 -16.05 3.57 -11.93
N ILE A 207 -15.50 3.84 -10.73
CA ILE A 207 -15.35 2.83 -9.68
C ILE A 207 -16.72 2.38 -9.17
N LEU A 208 -17.62 3.32 -8.90
CA LEU A 208 -18.97 3.05 -8.38
C LEU A 208 -19.80 2.18 -9.34
N THR A 209 -19.59 2.32 -10.65
CA THR A 209 -20.27 1.53 -11.69
C THR A 209 -19.63 0.16 -11.95
N GLY A 210 -18.64 -0.25 -11.15
CA GLY A 210 -18.02 -1.58 -11.24
C GLY A 210 -16.75 -1.61 -12.09
N GLY A 211 -16.12 -0.46 -12.33
CA GLY A 211 -14.81 -0.37 -12.95
C GLY A 211 -13.76 -1.27 -12.28
N ARG A 212 -12.84 -1.78 -13.10
CA ARG A 212 -11.70 -2.59 -12.65
C ARG A 212 -10.46 -1.71 -12.47
N VAL A 213 -9.41 -2.29 -11.90
CA VAL A 213 -8.13 -1.59 -11.74
C VAL A 213 -7.63 -1.06 -13.07
N ARG A 214 -7.10 0.17 -13.05
CA ARG A 214 -6.47 0.87 -14.17
C ARG A 214 -5.19 1.55 -13.72
#